data_AF-A0A6V7JKA5-F1
#
_entry.id   AF-A0A6V7JKA5-F1
#
_cell.length_a   1.000
_cell.length_b   1.000
_cell.length_c   1.000
_cell.angle_alpha   90.00
_cell.angle_beta   90.00
_cell.angle_gamma   90.00
#
_symmetry.space_group_name_H-M   'P 1'
#
loop_
_entity.id
_entity.type
_entity.pdbx_description
1 polymer ?
#
loop_
_entity_poly.entity_id
_entity_poly.type
_entity_poly.pdbx_seq_one_letter_code
_entity_poly.pdbx_strand_id
1 'polypeptide(L)'
;YEWLWPPLTQAWGNQQTPEGLFEYLNKALMGTIRPRNSLNPLWAVMAELTPRPLDIIFKPSGGLRQMADSVNRNLSGLFQNEWWKQTNIVASDFFLGNNLIDVCIQSNIKKSNIAQWRL
;
A
#
# COMPACT_ATOMS: atom_id res chain seq x y z
N TYR A 1 -18.98 3.13 -22.55
CA TYR A 1 -17.94 3.51 -21.58
C TYR A 1 -18.43 4.47 -20.49
N GLU A 2 -19.70 4.94 -20.49
CA GLU A 2 -20.21 5.83 -19.43
C GLU A 2 -20.63 5.15 -18.12
N TRP A 3 -20.64 3.81 -18.10
CA TRP A 3 -21.08 3.00 -16.94
C TRP A 3 -19.92 2.37 -16.16
N LEU A 4 -18.66 2.68 -16.53
CA LEU A 4 -17.47 2.20 -15.84
C LEU A 4 -16.76 3.38 -15.16
N TRP A 5 -16.24 3.15 -13.95
CA TRP A 5 -15.39 4.13 -13.30
C TRP A 5 -14.11 4.37 -14.11
N PRO A 6 -13.58 5.60 -14.12
CA PRO A 6 -12.28 5.88 -14.71
C PRO A 6 -11.21 4.94 -14.14
N PRO A 7 -10.24 4.48 -14.96
CA PRO A 7 -9.21 3.59 -14.49
C PRO A 7 -8.41 4.25 -13.35
N LEU A 8 -8.16 3.48 -12.29
CA LEU A 8 -7.32 3.87 -11.17
C LEU A 8 -5.93 3.27 -11.37
N THR A 9 -4.89 4.08 -11.28
CA THR A 9 -3.53 3.54 -11.40
C THR A 9 -3.16 2.77 -10.14
N GLN A 10 -2.63 1.56 -10.30
CA GLN A 10 -2.23 0.69 -9.20
C GLN A 10 -0.72 0.46 -9.24
N ALA A 11 -0.03 0.82 -8.17
CA ALA A 11 1.38 0.48 -7.97
C ALA A 11 1.45 -0.89 -7.29
N TRP A 12 1.72 -1.91 -8.09
CA TRP A 12 1.77 -3.30 -7.67
C TRP A 12 3.14 -3.90 -7.95
N GLY A 13 3.85 -4.28 -6.88
CA GLY A 13 5.24 -4.75 -6.97
C GLY A 13 5.42 -6.21 -7.38
N ASN A 14 4.36 -7.02 -7.40
CA ASN A 14 4.42 -8.47 -7.59
C ASN A 14 5.52 -9.13 -6.73
N GLN A 15 5.53 -8.80 -5.43
CA GLN A 15 6.60 -9.21 -4.51
C GLN A 15 6.15 -10.38 -3.63
N GLN A 16 7.10 -11.27 -3.35
CA GLN A 16 6.87 -12.49 -2.56
C GLN A 16 7.49 -12.41 -1.17
N THR A 17 8.31 -11.40 -0.91
CA THR A 17 8.95 -11.18 0.39
C THR A 17 8.57 -9.80 0.94
N PRO A 18 8.44 -9.66 2.27
CA PRO A 18 8.24 -8.36 2.90
C PRO A 18 9.29 -7.32 2.50
N GLU A 19 10.55 -7.74 2.42
CA GLU A 19 11.67 -6.87 2.07
C GLU A 19 11.55 -6.33 0.65
N GLY A 20 11.23 -7.20 -0.31
CA GLY A 20 11.03 -6.82 -1.71
C GLY A 20 9.82 -5.90 -1.88
N LEU A 21 8.73 -6.18 -1.13
CA LEU A 21 7.56 -5.32 -1.07
C LEU A 21 7.93 -3.93 -0.56
N PHE A 22 8.59 -3.83 0.59
CA PHE A 22 8.96 -2.53 1.15
C PHE A 22 9.94 -1.76 0.28
N GLU A 23 10.89 -2.43 -0.37
CA GLU A 23 11.79 -1.78 -1.31
C GLU A 23 11.02 -1.20 -2.51
N TYR A 24 10.11 -1.98 -3.09
CA TYR A 24 9.25 -1.54 -4.18
C TYR A 24 8.35 -0.35 -3.76
N LEU A 25 7.67 -0.48 -2.62
CA LEU A 25 6.78 0.55 -2.09
C LEU A 25 7.55 1.85 -1.82
N ASN A 26 8.75 1.76 -1.24
CA ASN A 26 9.59 2.92 -1.02
C ASN A 26 9.96 3.61 -2.35
N LYS A 27 10.32 2.84 -3.39
CA LYS A 27 10.59 3.38 -4.73
C LYS A 27 9.35 4.01 -5.39
N ALA A 28 8.16 3.42 -5.19
CA ALA A 28 6.91 3.94 -5.73
C ALA A 28 6.45 5.24 -5.04
N LEU A 29 6.59 5.31 -3.71
CA LEU A 29 6.08 6.41 -2.88
C LEU A 29 7.07 7.56 -2.74
N MET A 30 8.32 7.23 -2.42
CA MET A 30 9.37 8.19 -2.12
C MET A 30 10.26 8.44 -3.34
N GLY A 31 10.36 7.47 -4.25
CA GLY A 31 11.17 7.55 -5.45
C GLY A 31 10.48 8.16 -6.67
N THR A 32 11.03 7.86 -7.85
CA THR A 32 10.65 8.42 -9.15
C THR A 32 9.55 7.65 -9.88
N ILE A 33 9.17 6.46 -9.40
CA ILE A 33 8.16 5.57 -10.01
C ILE A 33 6.74 6.00 -9.64
N ARG A 34 6.52 7.30 -9.40
CA ARG A 34 5.17 7.80 -9.16
C ARG A 34 4.37 7.64 -10.45
N PRO A 35 3.18 7.05 -10.40
CA PRO A 35 2.27 7.09 -11.54
C PRO A 35 1.83 8.55 -11.76
N ARG A 36 2.61 9.30 -12.55
CA ARG A 36 2.41 10.75 -12.78
C ARG A 36 1.43 11.07 -13.90
N ASN A 37 0.96 10.08 -14.65
CA ASN A 37 0.24 10.30 -15.92
C ASN A 37 -1.13 9.62 -15.95
N SER A 38 -2.01 10.03 -15.05
CA SER A 38 -3.40 9.58 -15.02
C SER A 38 -4.30 10.81 -14.98
N LEU A 39 -5.35 10.83 -15.81
CA LEU A 39 -6.44 11.82 -15.73
C LEU A 39 -7.09 11.83 -14.34
N ASN A 40 -6.95 10.73 -13.60
CA ASN A 40 -7.34 10.60 -12.21
C ASN A 40 -6.14 10.90 -11.28
N PRO A 41 -6.21 11.91 -10.39
CA PRO A 41 -5.13 12.22 -9.44
C PRO A 41 -4.98 11.15 -8.34
N LEU A 42 -5.95 10.24 -8.21
CA LEU A 42 -5.91 9.13 -7.27
C LEU A 42 -5.13 7.95 -7.84
N TRP A 43 -4.46 7.22 -6.96
CA TRP A 43 -3.71 6.02 -7.31
C TRP A 43 -3.53 5.13 -6.07
N ALA A 44 -3.65 3.82 -6.24
CA ALA A 44 -3.56 2.88 -5.14
C ALA A 44 -2.18 2.25 -5.05
N VAL A 45 -1.66 2.18 -3.83
CA VAL A 45 -0.55 1.29 -3.49
C VAL A 45 -1.12 -0.06 -3.08
N MET A 46 -0.63 -1.13 -3.69
CA MET A 46 -0.98 -2.50 -3.34
C MET A 46 0.08 -3.06 -2.37
N ALA A 47 -0.19 -2.96 -1.07
CA ALA A 47 0.66 -3.47 0.01
C ALA A 47 0.30 -4.94 0.35
N GLU A 48 0.25 -5.76 -0.69
CA GLU A 48 -0.07 -7.19 -0.63
C GLU A 48 1.12 -8.01 -1.17
N LEU A 49 1.29 -9.24 -0.65
CA LEU A 49 2.27 -10.18 -1.17
C LEU A 49 1.61 -11.09 -2.19
N THR A 50 2.24 -11.26 -3.35
CA THR A 50 1.71 -12.11 -4.42
C THR A 50 2.35 -13.50 -4.35
N PRO A 51 1.63 -14.56 -3.94
CA PRO A 51 2.18 -15.91 -3.94
C PRO A 51 2.43 -16.40 -5.37
N ARG A 52 3.52 -17.14 -5.64
CA ARG A 52 3.66 -17.83 -6.94
C ARG A 52 2.67 -18.99 -7.02
N PRO A 53 2.12 -19.28 -8.21
CA PRO A 53 1.30 -20.48 -8.42
C PRO A 53 1.99 -21.79 -7.99
N LEU A 54 3.31 -21.88 -8.14
CA LEU A 54 4.11 -23.05 -7.75
C LEU A 54 4.46 -23.08 -6.24
N ASP A 55 4.49 -21.93 -5.56
CA ASP A 55 4.80 -21.87 -4.12
C ASP A 55 3.63 -22.43 -3.29
N ILE A 56 2.40 -22.29 -3.79
CA ILE A 56 1.18 -22.87 -3.19
C ILE A 56 1.21 -24.42 -3.23
N ILE A 57 1.87 -25.00 -4.24
CA ILE A 57 1.89 -26.46 -4.46
C ILE A 57 3.05 -27.13 -3.68
N PHE A 58 4.22 -26.49 -3.59
CA PHE A 58 5.44 -27.15 -3.12
C PHE A 58 5.91 -26.76 -1.71
N LYS A 59 5.36 -25.71 -1.07
CA LYS A 59 5.72 -25.31 0.30
C LYS A 59 4.50 -24.89 1.14
N PRO A 60 3.82 -25.84 1.82
CA PRO A 60 2.71 -25.50 2.74
C PRO A 60 3.20 -24.95 4.10
N SER A 61 4.51 -24.91 4.36
CA SER A 61 5.06 -24.51 5.66
C SER A 61 5.06 -22.99 5.82
N GLY A 62 3.94 -22.44 6.28
CA GLY A 62 3.85 -21.09 6.87
C GLY A 62 2.61 -20.28 6.51
N GLY A 63 1.92 -20.57 5.40
CA GLY A 63 0.66 -19.94 5.02
C GLY A 63 0.72 -18.41 4.73
N LEU A 64 -0.22 -17.93 3.91
CA LEU A 64 -0.36 -16.50 3.58
C LEU A 64 -0.47 -15.60 4.82
N ARG A 65 -1.01 -16.14 5.92
CA ARG A 65 -1.17 -15.42 7.20
C ARG A 65 0.16 -15.10 7.90
N GLN A 66 1.15 -15.99 7.88
CA GLN A 66 2.44 -15.72 8.51
C GLN A 66 3.26 -14.72 7.67
N MET A 67 3.14 -14.82 6.34
CA MET A 67 3.69 -13.82 5.42
C MET A 67 3.08 -12.44 5.69
N ALA A 68 1.74 -12.37 5.78
CA ALA A 68 1.05 -11.12 6.12
C ALA A 68 1.43 -10.56 7.50
N ASP A 69 1.59 -11.40 8.54
CA ASP A 69 2.00 -10.92 9.88
C ASP A 69 3.36 -10.22 9.86
N SER A 70 4.32 -10.76 9.10
CA SER A 70 5.65 -10.17 8.96
C SER A 70 5.65 -8.82 8.23
N VAL A 71 4.77 -8.64 7.24
CA VAL A 71 4.56 -7.36 6.56
C VAL A 71 3.85 -6.37 7.48
N ASN A 72 2.74 -6.80 8.09
CA ASN A 72 1.79 -5.93 8.75
C ASN A 72 2.38 -5.13 9.93
N ARG A 73 3.32 -5.72 10.69
CA ARG A 73 3.98 -5.02 11.82
C ARG A 73 4.76 -3.79 11.36
N ASN A 74 5.54 -3.93 10.30
CA ASN A 74 6.40 -2.85 9.81
C ASN A 74 5.63 -1.89 8.90
N LEU A 75 4.64 -2.40 8.16
CA LEU A 75 3.81 -1.63 7.24
C LEU A 75 3.12 -0.45 7.94
N SER A 76 2.51 -0.70 9.10
CA SER A 76 1.79 0.33 9.86
C SER A 76 2.71 1.48 10.27
N GLY A 77 3.93 1.16 10.74
CA GLY A 77 4.92 2.16 11.16
C GLY A 77 5.43 3.01 10.00
N LEU A 78 5.72 2.39 8.85
CA LEU A 78 6.19 3.11 7.65
C LEU A 78 5.12 4.08 7.12
N PHE A 79 3.86 3.65 7.09
CA PHE A 79 2.74 4.53 6.72
C PHE A 79 2.56 5.66 7.72
N GLN A 80 2.58 5.38 9.02
CA GLN A 80 2.40 6.38 10.06
C GLN A 80 3.48 7.46 10.05
N ASN A 81 4.73 7.08 9.77
CA ASN A 81 5.87 7.98 9.92
C ASN A 81 6.21 8.73 8.62
N GLU A 82 6.27 8.02 7.49
CA GLU A 82 6.86 8.56 6.26
C GLU A 82 5.89 8.57 5.10
N TRP A 83 5.25 7.43 4.81
CA TRP A 83 4.56 7.23 3.55
C TRP A 83 3.19 7.91 3.46
N TRP A 84 2.56 8.26 4.58
CA TRP A 84 1.26 8.96 4.58
C TRP A 84 1.26 10.25 3.75
N LYS A 85 2.39 10.97 3.70
CA LYS A 85 2.51 12.23 2.97
C LYS A 85 2.34 12.04 1.46
N GLN A 86 2.84 10.92 0.94
CA GLN A 86 2.95 10.66 -0.49
C GLN A 86 1.88 9.69 -1.02
N THR A 87 1.01 9.18 -0.15
CA THR A 87 -0.03 8.20 -0.52
C THR A 87 -1.43 8.82 -0.48
N ASN A 88 -2.34 8.30 -1.30
CA ASN A 88 -3.79 8.57 -1.20
C ASN A 88 -4.61 7.31 -0.90
N ILE A 89 -4.38 6.19 -1.60
CA ILE A 89 -5.09 4.92 -1.39
C ILE A 89 -4.07 3.82 -1.10
N VAL A 90 -4.37 2.99 -0.09
CA VAL A 90 -3.60 1.80 0.28
C VAL A 90 -4.54 0.61 0.30
N ALA A 91 -4.18 -0.45 -0.42
CA ALA A 91 -4.82 -1.76 -0.33
C ALA A 91 -3.88 -2.71 0.42
N SER A 92 -4.39 -3.48 1.37
CA SER A 92 -3.62 -4.46 2.14
C SER A 92 -4.46 -5.69 2.46
N ASP A 93 -3.83 -6.86 2.56
CA ASP A 93 -4.47 -8.08 3.03
C ASP A 93 -4.57 -8.14 4.57
N PHE A 94 -5.60 -8.85 5.05
CA PHE A 94 -5.82 -9.15 6.47
C PHE A 94 -5.74 -7.92 7.40
N PHE A 95 -6.68 -6.98 7.24
CA PHE A 95 -6.73 -5.72 8.01
C PHE A 95 -6.68 -5.89 9.54
N LEU A 96 -7.10 -7.04 10.09
CA LEU A 96 -6.97 -7.33 11.53
C LEU A 96 -5.53 -7.52 12.01
N GLY A 97 -4.58 -7.73 11.10
CA GLY A 97 -3.17 -7.89 11.40
C GLY A 97 -2.36 -6.58 11.40
N ASN A 98 -2.93 -5.47 10.93
CA ASN A 98 -2.27 -4.16 10.87
C ASN A 98 -3.14 -3.05 11.46
N ASN A 99 -2.57 -1.86 11.63
CA ASN A 99 -3.28 -0.68 12.11
C ASN A 99 -3.55 0.35 10.99
N LEU A 100 -3.63 -0.09 9.73
CA LEU A 100 -3.73 0.84 8.60
C LEU A 100 -5.02 1.67 8.62
N ILE A 101 -6.11 1.14 9.16
CA ILE A 101 -7.38 1.89 9.28
C ILE A 101 -7.18 3.16 10.12
N ASP A 102 -6.65 3.04 11.33
CA ASP A 102 -6.39 4.18 12.20
C ASP A 102 -5.32 5.10 11.58
N VAL A 103 -4.24 4.53 11.02
CA VAL A 103 -3.21 5.32 10.33
C VAL A 103 -3.81 6.14 9.19
N CYS A 104 -4.75 5.61 8.41
CA CYS A 104 -5.46 6.34 7.36
C CYS A 104 -6.32 7.48 7.91
N ILE A 105 -7.06 7.25 9.01
CA ILE A 105 -7.86 8.29 9.67
C ILE A 105 -6.95 9.43 10.15
N GLN A 106 -5.91 9.09 10.92
CA GLN A 106 -4.95 10.06 11.46
C GLN A 106 -4.22 10.83 10.36
N SER A 107 -3.87 10.15 9.25
CA SER A 107 -3.22 10.79 8.11
C SER A 107 -4.12 11.81 7.42
N ASN A 108 -5.41 11.52 7.28
CA ASN A 108 -6.35 12.47 6.69
C ASN A 108 -6.61 13.67 7.61
N ILE A 109 -6.72 13.47 8.93
CA ILE A 109 -6.80 14.57 9.91
C ILE A 109 -5.56 15.48 9.80
N LYS A 110 -4.35 14.89 9.78
CA LYS A 110 -3.10 15.64 9.60
C LYS A 110 -3.10 16.45 8.29
N LYS A 111 -3.49 15.84 7.16
CA LYS A 111 -3.56 16.52 5.87
C LYS A 111 -4.59 17.66 5.87
N SER A 112 -5.76 17.45 6.48
CA SER A 112 -6.81 18.46 6.60
C SER A 112 -6.32 19.68 7.39
N ASN A 113 -5.71 19.45 8.56
CA ASN A 113 -5.15 20.54 9.37
C ASN A 113 -4.08 21.33 8.59
N ILE A 114 -3.19 20.64 7.87
CA ILE A 114 -2.17 21.31 7.03
C ILE A 114 -2.81 22.15 5.91
N ALA A 115 -3.89 21.66 5.29
CA ALA A 115 -4.60 22.41 4.26
C ALA A 115 -5.28 23.66 4.83
N GLN A 116 -5.87 23.58 6.02
CA GLN A 116 -6.47 24.73 6.70
C GLN A 116 -5.45 25.83 7.02
N TRP A 117 -4.21 25.49 7.40
CA TRP A 117 -3.15 26.48 7.63
C TRP A 117 -2.63 27.17 6.36
N ARG A 118 -2.99 26.67 5.17
CA ARG A 118 -2.54 27.19 3.86
C ARG A 118 -3.59 28.04 3.14
N LEU A 119 -4.81 28.10 3.68
CA LEU A 119 -5.91 28.93 3.20
C LEU A 119 -5.97 30.22 4.01
#